data_AF-A0A1H6G2C1-F1
#
_entry.id   AF-A0A1H6G2C1-F1
#
_cell.length_a   1.000
_cell.length_b   1.000
_cell.length_c   1.000
_cell.angle_alpha   90.00
_cell.angle_beta   90.00
_cell.angle_gamma   90.00
#
_symmetry.space_group_name_H-M   'P 1'
#
loop_
_entity.id
_entity.type
_entity.pdbx_description
1 polymer ?
#
loop_
_entity_poly.entity_id
_entity_poly.type
_entity_poly.pdbx_seq_one_letter_code
_entity_poly.pdbx_strand_id
1 'polypeptide(L)'
;MADHDDERRSNESEIDDEDEDEDETDELELERTDDRSAVAEMVRTLANALTDGRSIRVSAEEYTASVAIPERIRTEVEVEYEADSDPPVAEFELELEWDDPDGSSIDLSERESDTTGVTLADESAENRNGRTSRFEVYEDRAEEWRWRLVHWNGNIVADSGEGYASRSNARRAVRNMREIVPSARLEDAQSE
;
A
#
# COMPACT_ATOMS: atom_id res chain seq x y z
N MET A 1 78.36 13.95 3.85
CA MET A 1 77.29 13.18 4.48
C MET A 1 76.45 14.16 5.27
N ALA A 2 75.42 14.70 4.63
CA ALA A 2 74.41 15.54 5.25
C ALA A 2 73.09 15.03 4.64
N ASP A 3 72.33 14.31 5.45
CA ASP A 3 71.05 13.70 5.15
C ASP A 3 70.24 13.86 6.44
N HIS A 4 69.26 14.75 6.45
CA HIS A 4 67.90 14.37 6.84
C HIS A 4 66.92 15.48 6.47
N ASP A 5 66.04 15.05 5.58
CA ASP A 5 64.92 15.69 4.96
C ASP A 5 63.71 15.79 5.91
N ASP A 6 62.80 16.65 5.45
CA ASP A 6 61.35 16.59 5.56
C ASP A 6 60.62 17.21 6.76
N GLU A 7 59.96 18.30 6.38
CA GLU A 7 59.05 19.13 7.14
C GLU A 7 57.68 18.46 7.26
N ARG A 8 57.14 18.49 8.48
CA ARG A 8 55.73 18.72 8.82
C ARG A 8 54.68 18.48 7.72
N ARG A 9 53.85 17.45 7.92
CA ARG A 9 52.40 17.59 7.70
C ARG A 9 51.63 16.95 8.85
N SER A 10 51.07 17.83 9.68
CA SER A 10 49.98 17.49 10.59
C SER A 10 48.78 17.06 9.74
N ASN A 11 48.28 15.86 10.00
CA ASN A 11 47.07 15.35 9.39
C ASN A 11 45.87 15.97 10.12
N GLU A 12 45.35 17.04 9.55
CA GLU A 12 44.07 17.64 9.92
C GLU A 12 43.01 16.75 9.26
N SER A 13 42.44 15.83 10.04
CA SER A 13 41.23 15.11 9.63
C SER A 13 40.06 15.96 10.08
N GLU A 14 39.60 16.79 9.14
CA GLU A 14 38.26 17.37 9.12
C GLU A 14 37.29 16.19 9.16
N ILE A 15 36.55 16.07 10.26
CA ILE A 15 35.42 15.15 10.40
C ILE A 15 34.27 15.90 9.75
N ASP A 16 34.06 15.59 8.47
CA ASP A 16 32.87 15.93 7.67
C ASP A 16 31.64 15.36 8.39
N ASP A 17 30.67 16.25 8.56
CA ASP A 17 29.23 16.02 8.53
C ASP A 17 28.75 14.70 9.19
N GLU A 18 28.44 14.79 10.48
CA GLU A 18 27.41 13.94 11.06
C GLU A 18 26.09 14.37 10.40
N ASP A 19 25.77 13.72 9.27
CA ASP A 19 24.42 13.65 8.72
C ASP A 19 23.49 13.31 9.89
N GLU A 20 22.68 14.29 10.28
CA GLU A 20 21.48 14.05 11.08
C GLU A 20 20.57 13.23 10.16
N ASP A 21 20.73 11.90 10.19
CA ASP A 21 19.74 10.95 9.70
C ASP A 21 18.48 11.26 10.52
N GLU A 22 17.64 12.15 9.99
CA GLU A 22 16.26 12.33 10.41
C GLU A 22 15.65 10.93 10.34
N ASP A 23 15.31 10.34 11.49
CA ASP A 23 14.62 9.04 11.57
C ASP A 23 13.40 9.09 10.63
N GLU A 24 13.55 8.64 9.38
CA GLU A 24 12.44 8.36 8.47
C GLU A 24 11.66 7.25 9.18
N THR A 25 10.61 7.63 9.92
CA THR A 25 9.65 6.67 10.44
C THR A 25 9.18 5.83 9.28
N ASP A 26 9.55 4.54 9.26
CA ASP A 26 9.10 3.59 8.25
C ASP A 26 7.57 3.43 8.35
N GLU A 27 6.83 4.32 7.67
CA GLU A 27 5.37 4.28 7.58
C GLU A 27 4.96 3.28 6.50
N LEU A 28 4.32 2.19 6.92
CA LEU A 28 3.77 1.20 5.99
C LEU A 28 2.32 1.54 5.66
N GLU A 29 2.10 2.14 4.49
CA GLU A 29 0.76 2.38 3.95
C GLU A 29 0.31 1.19 3.08
N LEU A 30 -0.84 0.60 3.40
CA LEU A 30 -1.45 -0.49 2.62
C LEU A 30 -2.79 -0.05 2.03
N GLU A 31 -2.77 0.45 0.79
CA GLU A 31 -3.98 0.80 0.05
C GLU A 31 -4.52 -0.41 -0.75
N ARG A 32 -5.65 -0.99 -0.33
CA ARG A 32 -6.31 -2.10 -1.06
C ARG A 32 -7.80 -1.87 -1.28
N THR A 33 -8.30 -2.37 -2.42
CA THR A 33 -9.75 -2.46 -2.69
C THR A 33 -10.21 -3.90 -2.52
N ASP A 34 -11.04 -4.16 -1.52
CA ASP A 34 -11.55 -5.48 -1.18
C ASP A 34 -13.09 -5.56 -1.21
N ASP A 35 -13.60 -6.75 -1.47
CA ASP A 35 -14.99 -7.08 -1.19
C ASP A 35 -15.23 -7.32 0.31
N ARG A 36 -16.49 -7.18 0.76
CA ARG A 36 -16.88 -7.34 2.18
C ARG A 36 -16.43 -8.66 2.81
N SER A 37 -16.37 -9.75 2.04
CA SER A 37 -15.91 -11.05 2.54
C SER A 37 -14.41 -11.04 2.86
N ALA A 38 -13.59 -10.43 1.99
CA ALA A 38 -12.15 -10.32 2.21
C ALA A 38 -11.84 -9.39 3.40
N VAL A 39 -12.57 -8.27 3.52
CA VAL A 39 -12.50 -7.42 4.73
C VAL A 39 -12.89 -8.19 5.99
N ALA A 40 -13.95 -9.00 5.94
CA ALA A 40 -14.36 -9.81 7.09
C ALA A 40 -13.32 -10.88 7.46
N GLU A 41 -12.60 -11.45 6.50
CA GLU A 41 -11.49 -12.36 6.75
C GLU A 41 -10.31 -11.63 7.40
N MET A 42 -9.95 -10.45 6.88
CA MET A 42 -8.91 -9.59 7.48
C MET A 42 -9.22 -9.25 8.94
N VAL A 43 -10.45 -8.80 9.23
CA VAL A 43 -10.90 -8.49 10.59
C VAL A 43 -10.92 -9.73 11.48
N ARG A 44 -11.29 -10.90 10.96
CA ARG A 44 -11.22 -12.17 11.72
C ARG A 44 -9.80 -12.55 12.05
N THR A 45 -8.88 -12.37 11.11
CA THR A 45 -7.45 -12.63 11.32
C THR A 45 -6.90 -11.73 12.42
N LEU A 46 -7.17 -10.43 12.35
CA LEU A 46 -6.83 -9.47 13.41
C LEU A 46 -7.45 -9.88 14.75
N ALA A 47 -8.75 -10.20 14.77
CA ALA A 47 -9.45 -10.60 16.00
C ALA A 47 -8.87 -11.87 16.64
N ASN A 48 -8.51 -12.87 15.83
CA ASN A 48 -7.86 -14.09 16.31
C ASN A 48 -6.46 -13.79 16.87
N ALA A 49 -5.68 -12.95 16.19
CA ALA A 49 -4.35 -12.57 16.66
C ALA A 49 -4.40 -11.81 17.99
N LEU A 50 -5.32 -10.85 18.13
CA LEU A 50 -5.57 -10.13 19.38
C LEU A 50 -6.03 -11.06 20.50
N THR A 51 -6.88 -12.06 20.20
CA THR A 51 -7.38 -13.02 21.20
C THR A 51 -6.29 -13.96 21.68
N ASP A 52 -5.42 -14.41 20.77
CA ASP A 52 -4.41 -15.42 21.05
C ASP A 52 -3.05 -14.81 21.45
N GLY A 53 -2.91 -13.48 21.42
CA GLY A 53 -1.63 -12.79 21.65
C GLY A 53 -0.56 -13.13 20.60
N ARG A 54 -0.99 -13.48 19.37
CA ARG A 54 -0.09 -13.85 18.27
C ARG A 54 0.31 -12.62 17.48
N SER A 55 1.54 -12.61 16.98
CA SER A 55 1.98 -11.57 16.03
C SER A 55 1.21 -11.66 14.72
N ILE A 56 0.95 -10.47 14.19
CA ILE A 56 0.28 -10.22 12.93
C ILE A 56 1.34 -9.87 11.91
N ARG A 57 1.35 -10.54 10.77
CA ARG A 57 2.22 -10.19 9.65
C ARG A 57 1.47 -9.34 8.65
N VAL A 58 1.98 -8.15 8.35
CA VAL A 58 1.50 -7.30 7.25
C VAL A 58 2.54 -7.33 6.15
N SER A 59 2.13 -7.61 4.91
CA SER A 59 3.05 -7.64 3.77
C SER A 59 2.65 -6.57 2.76
N ALA A 60 3.57 -5.66 2.47
CA ALA A 60 3.50 -4.68 1.39
C ALA A 60 4.33 -5.15 0.18
N GLU A 61 4.42 -4.34 -0.87
CA GLU A 61 5.14 -4.71 -2.11
C GLU A 61 6.62 -5.05 -1.85
N GLU A 62 7.27 -4.32 -0.94
CA GLU A 62 8.72 -4.43 -0.70
C GLU A 62 9.09 -4.90 0.72
N TYR A 63 8.18 -4.74 1.70
CA TYR A 63 8.45 -5.00 3.11
C TYR A 63 7.45 -5.94 3.77
N THR A 64 7.89 -6.62 4.82
CA THR A 64 7.02 -7.38 5.70
C THR A 64 7.22 -6.89 7.13
N ALA A 65 6.14 -6.45 7.76
CA ALA A 65 6.11 -6.12 9.18
C ALA A 65 5.51 -7.27 9.98
N SER A 66 6.14 -7.66 11.07
CA SER A 66 5.54 -8.48 12.12
C SER A 66 5.19 -7.59 13.31
N VAL A 67 3.90 -7.47 13.60
CA VAL A 67 3.33 -6.61 14.64
C VAL A 67 2.81 -7.46 15.79
N ALA A 68 3.36 -7.28 16.99
CA ALA A 68 2.92 -7.90 18.23
C ALA A 68 2.13 -6.88 19.06
N ILE A 69 0.80 -7.01 19.04
CA ILE A 69 -0.10 -6.09 19.76
C ILE A 69 -0.22 -6.53 21.23
N PRO A 70 0.03 -5.66 22.22
CA PRO A 70 -0.04 -6.01 23.63
C PRO A 70 -1.48 -6.15 24.15
N GLU A 71 -1.65 -6.72 25.36
CA GLU A 71 -2.98 -6.94 25.97
C GLU A 71 -3.78 -5.65 26.22
N ARG A 72 -3.10 -4.50 26.32
CA ARG A 72 -3.73 -3.20 26.56
C ARG A 72 -3.24 -2.19 25.54
N ILE A 73 -4.19 -1.73 24.74
CA ILE A 73 -4.01 -0.73 23.71
C ILE A 73 -5.08 0.36 23.87
N ARG A 74 -4.81 1.54 23.32
CA ARG A 74 -5.84 2.53 23.03
C ARG A 74 -6.39 2.25 21.64
N THR A 75 -7.67 2.54 21.46
CA THR A 75 -8.36 2.36 20.19
C THR A 75 -9.15 3.61 19.90
N GLU A 76 -8.99 4.13 18.70
CA GLU A 76 -9.75 5.26 18.18
C GLU A 76 -10.50 4.80 16.94
N VAL A 77 -11.73 5.31 16.78
CA VAL A 77 -12.61 4.96 15.68
C VAL A 77 -13.16 6.25 15.13
N GLU A 78 -12.86 6.51 13.87
CA GLU A 78 -13.31 7.70 13.15
C GLU A 78 -14.25 7.28 12.03
N VAL A 79 -15.29 8.09 11.82
CA VAL A 79 -16.27 7.86 10.77
C VAL A 79 -16.56 9.18 10.10
N GLU A 80 -16.18 9.29 8.83
CA GLU A 80 -16.40 10.48 8.03
C GLU A 80 -17.42 10.23 6.93
N TYR A 81 -18.16 11.28 6.60
CA TYR A 81 -19.11 11.24 5.49
C TYR A 81 -19.08 12.55 4.72
N GLU A 82 -18.60 12.48 3.49
CA GLU A 82 -18.48 13.61 2.58
C GLU A 82 -19.65 13.61 1.59
N ALA A 83 -20.75 14.24 1.99
CA ALA A 83 -21.96 14.33 1.17
C ALA A 83 -21.78 15.17 -0.12
N ASP A 84 -20.86 16.12 -0.10
CA ASP A 84 -20.61 17.06 -1.20
C ASP A 84 -19.61 16.51 -2.24
N SER A 85 -19.00 15.35 -1.98
CA SER A 85 -18.18 14.62 -2.95
C SER A 85 -19.06 14.02 -4.07
N ASP A 86 -18.51 13.89 -5.28
CA ASP A 86 -19.18 13.23 -6.41
C ASP A 86 -18.36 12.01 -6.92
N PRO A 87 -18.78 10.76 -6.63
CA PRO A 87 -19.90 10.41 -5.73
C PRO A 87 -19.59 10.70 -4.24
N PRO A 88 -20.62 10.75 -3.37
CA PRO A 88 -20.42 10.90 -1.92
C PRO A 88 -19.54 9.79 -1.35
N VAL A 89 -18.68 10.13 -0.41
CA VAL A 89 -17.70 9.20 0.18
C VAL A 89 -18.05 8.98 1.65
N ALA A 90 -17.90 7.73 2.10
CA ALA A 90 -17.97 7.38 3.51
C ALA A 90 -16.69 6.66 3.88
N GLU A 91 -16.10 7.04 5.00
CA GLU A 91 -14.84 6.53 5.51
C GLU A 91 -15.04 6.00 6.93
N PHE A 92 -14.35 4.92 7.24
CA PHE A 92 -14.32 4.30 8.56
C PHE A 92 -12.87 3.94 8.84
N GLU A 93 -12.32 4.51 9.89
CA GLU A 93 -10.94 4.28 10.30
C GLU A 93 -10.93 3.64 11.70
N LEU A 94 -9.99 2.71 11.88
CA LEU A 94 -9.75 2.04 13.14
C LEU A 94 -8.26 2.15 13.44
N GLU A 95 -7.94 2.90 14.49
CA GLU A 95 -6.57 3.13 14.92
C GLU A 95 -6.31 2.39 16.23
N LEU A 96 -5.13 1.77 16.33
CA LEU A 96 -4.67 1.05 17.51
C LEU A 96 -3.33 1.63 17.95
N GLU A 97 -3.28 2.19 19.16
CA GLU A 97 -2.09 2.83 19.71
C GLU A 97 -1.65 2.12 21.00
N TRP A 98 -0.35 1.91 21.17
CA TRP A 98 0.22 1.42 22.42
C TRP A 98 1.63 1.95 22.66
N ASP A 99 2.04 1.97 23.94
CA ASP A 99 3.42 2.26 24.34
C ASP A 99 4.32 1.05 24.01
N ASP A 100 5.38 1.24 23.23
CA ASP A 100 6.42 0.24 22.93
C ASP A 100 7.80 0.72 23.39
N PRO A 101 8.05 0.80 24.71
CA PRO A 101 9.29 1.39 25.24
C PRO A 101 10.56 0.62 24.88
N ASP A 102 10.42 -0.66 24.50
CA ASP A 102 11.53 -1.56 24.16
C ASP A 102 11.69 -1.73 22.63
N GLY A 103 10.83 -1.10 21.80
CA GLY A 103 10.87 -1.23 20.34
C GLY A 103 10.64 -2.66 19.84
N SER A 104 9.94 -3.49 20.61
CA SER A 104 9.81 -4.93 20.36
C SER A 104 8.51 -5.31 19.68
N SER A 105 7.60 -4.34 19.53
CA SER A 105 6.25 -4.59 19.02
C SER A 105 6.22 -4.68 17.49
N ILE A 106 7.19 -4.10 16.80
CA ILE A 106 7.26 -4.11 15.33
C ILE A 106 8.63 -4.62 14.90
N ASP A 107 8.63 -5.69 14.11
CA ASP A 107 9.81 -6.21 13.42
C ASP A 107 9.64 -5.98 11.91
N LEU A 108 10.43 -5.07 11.35
CA LEU A 108 10.46 -4.77 9.93
C LEU A 108 11.58 -5.58 9.27
N SER A 109 11.22 -6.44 8.32
CA SER A 109 12.18 -7.19 7.53
C SER A 109 11.95 -6.97 6.04
N GLU A 110 13.05 -6.73 5.31
CA GLU A 110 13.11 -6.99 3.88
C GLU A 110 12.69 -8.44 3.68
N ARG A 111 11.83 -8.73 2.70
CA ARG A 111 11.08 -10.00 2.53
C ARG A 111 11.94 -11.28 2.69
N GLU A 112 12.22 -11.68 3.92
CA GLU A 112 12.83 -12.95 4.29
C GLU A 112 11.75 -13.86 4.88
N SER A 113 11.84 -15.14 4.50
CA SER A 113 10.78 -16.12 4.64
C SER A 113 10.71 -16.72 6.05
N ASP A 114 10.58 -15.90 7.08
CA ASP A 114 10.26 -16.40 8.42
C ASP A 114 8.75 -16.55 8.55
N THR A 115 8.24 -17.78 8.68
CA THR A 115 6.79 -18.07 8.56
C THR A 115 6.03 -18.05 9.90
N THR A 116 6.56 -17.42 10.94
CA THR A 116 5.98 -17.46 12.30
C THR A 116 5.10 -16.23 12.57
N GLY A 117 3.86 -16.22 12.08
CA GLY A 117 2.90 -15.14 12.31
C GLY A 117 1.60 -15.36 11.52
N VAL A 118 0.49 -14.73 11.95
CA VAL A 118 -0.77 -14.78 11.19
C VAL A 118 -0.78 -13.65 10.18
N THR A 119 -0.97 -13.95 8.89
CA THR A 119 -0.68 -13.00 7.81
C THR A 119 -1.93 -12.23 7.37
N LEU A 120 -1.91 -10.90 7.54
CA LEU A 120 -2.77 -9.91 6.87
C LEU A 120 -2.12 -9.48 5.55
N ALA A 121 -1.69 -10.44 4.74
CA ALA A 121 -1.29 -10.12 3.38
C ALA A 121 -2.53 -10.10 2.50
N ASP A 122 -2.32 -9.66 1.26
CA ASP A 122 -3.09 -10.13 0.14
C ASP A 122 -2.98 -11.66 0.03
N GLU A 123 -3.74 -12.40 0.84
CA GLU A 123 -3.91 -13.86 0.69
C GLU A 123 -4.65 -14.20 -0.63
N SER A 124 -5.03 -13.20 -1.42
CA SER A 124 -5.35 -13.36 -2.84
C SER A 124 -4.12 -13.48 -3.77
N ALA A 125 -2.92 -13.08 -3.36
CA ALA A 125 -1.73 -13.14 -4.22
C ALA A 125 -1.15 -14.56 -4.31
N GLU A 126 -1.09 -15.31 -3.20
CA GLU A 126 -0.59 -16.70 -3.23
C GLU A 126 -1.60 -17.70 -3.80
N ASN A 127 -2.88 -17.34 -3.88
CA ASN A 127 -3.92 -18.15 -4.53
C ASN A 127 -4.36 -17.61 -5.93
N ARG A 128 -3.67 -16.61 -6.49
CA ARG A 128 -3.89 -16.16 -7.88
C ARG A 128 -2.60 -16.24 -8.68
N ASN A 129 -2.20 -17.47 -9.00
CA ASN A 129 -1.22 -17.83 -10.02
C ASN A 129 -1.17 -16.82 -11.21
N GLY A 130 -0.35 -15.76 -11.13
CA GLY A 130 0.14 -14.90 -12.22
C GLY A 130 -0.84 -14.37 -13.27
N ARG A 131 -2.14 -14.23 -12.96
CA ARG A 131 -3.20 -13.93 -13.96
C ARG A 131 -4.04 -12.70 -13.61
N THR A 132 -3.44 -11.66 -13.05
CA THR A 132 -4.14 -10.43 -12.71
C THR A 132 -4.22 -9.49 -13.92
N SER A 133 -5.39 -8.89 -14.11
CA SER A 133 -5.61 -7.84 -15.12
C SER A 133 -5.31 -6.47 -14.49
N ARG A 134 -4.78 -5.52 -15.26
CA ARG A 134 -4.37 -4.20 -14.75
C ARG A 134 -5.03 -3.06 -15.53
N PHE A 135 -5.30 -1.96 -14.84
CA PHE A 135 -5.65 -0.71 -15.49
C PHE A 135 -4.38 0.07 -15.87
N GLU A 136 -4.31 0.54 -17.10
CA GLU A 136 -3.24 1.42 -17.57
C GLU A 136 -3.82 2.78 -17.89
N VAL A 137 -3.27 3.84 -17.27
CA VAL A 137 -3.58 5.24 -17.58
C VAL A 137 -2.45 5.80 -18.42
N TYR A 138 -2.75 6.29 -19.61
CA TYR A 138 -1.77 6.78 -20.58
C TYR A 138 -2.25 8.06 -21.26
N GLU A 139 -1.32 8.86 -21.72
CA GLU A 139 -1.57 10.01 -22.58
C GLU A 139 -1.56 9.56 -24.04
N ASP A 140 -2.56 9.98 -24.81
CA ASP A 140 -2.69 9.64 -26.21
C ASP A 140 -1.98 10.67 -27.12
N ARG A 141 -2.11 10.51 -28.45
CA ARG A 141 -1.47 11.43 -29.41
C ARG A 141 -2.15 12.81 -29.49
N ALA A 142 -3.32 12.96 -28.90
CA ALA A 142 -4.08 14.21 -28.84
C ALA A 142 -3.85 14.95 -27.50
N GLU A 143 -2.86 14.53 -26.71
CA GLU A 143 -2.56 15.10 -25.37
C GLU A 143 -3.73 14.91 -24.39
N GLU A 144 -4.56 13.87 -24.63
CA GLU A 144 -5.66 13.49 -23.77
C GLU A 144 -5.29 12.26 -22.95
N TRP A 145 -5.69 12.25 -21.69
CA TRP A 145 -5.50 11.13 -20.80
C TRP A 145 -6.60 10.09 -21.01
N ARG A 146 -6.23 8.84 -21.18
CA ARG A 146 -7.16 7.71 -21.31
C ARG A 146 -6.76 6.59 -20.38
N TRP A 147 -7.70 5.68 -20.15
CA TRP A 147 -7.42 4.45 -19.43
C TRP A 147 -7.84 3.24 -20.27
N ARG A 148 -7.19 2.10 -20.01
CA ARG A 148 -7.59 0.80 -20.57
C ARG A 148 -7.39 -0.31 -19.55
N LEU A 149 -8.26 -1.32 -19.59
CA LEU A 149 -8.11 -2.55 -18.83
C LEU A 149 -7.39 -3.58 -19.69
N VAL A 150 -6.18 -3.96 -19.28
CA VAL A 150 -5.36 -4.97 -19.93
C VAL A 150 -5.51 -6.27 -19.17
N HIS A 151 -6.06 -7.28 -19.83
CA HIS A 151 -6.15 -8.62 -19.29
C HIS A 151 -4.75 -9.24 -19.17
N TRP A 152 -4.57 -10.21 -18.28
CA TRP A 152 -3.27 -10.83 -18.03
C TRP A 152 -2.61 -11.45 -19.28
N ASN A 153 -3.41 -11.80 -20.30
CA ASN A 153 -2.91 -12.29 -21.59
C ASN A 153 -2.45 -11.18 -22.55
N GLY A 154 -2.44 -9.92 -22.11
CA GLY A 154 -2.03 -8.74 -22.88
C GLY A 154 -3.13 -8.12 -23.74
N ASN A 155 -4.33 -8.70 -23.78
CA ASN A 155 -5.44 -8.14 -24.56
C ASN A 155 -6.16 -7.01 -23.82
N ILE A 156 -6.56 -5.99 -24.55
CA ILE A 156 -7.41 -4.92 -24.03
C ILE A 156 -8.85 -5.44 -23.98
N VAL A 157 -9.47 -5.38 -22.80
CA VAL A 157 -10.84 -5.86 -22.58
C VAL A 157 -11.85 -4.73 -22.34
N ALA A 158 -11.36 -3.54 -21.96
CA ALA A 158 -12.15 -2.32 -21.85
C ALA A 158 -11.24 -1.09 -22.01
N ASP A 159 -11.82 0.03 -22.43
CA ASP A 159 -11.16 1.34 -22.52
C ASP A 159 -12.13 2.46 -22.12
N SER A 160 -11.58 3.66 -21.92
CA SER A 160 -12.34 4.81 -21.44
C SER A 160 -13.41 5.31 -22.40
N GLY A 161 -13.36 4.98 -23.70
CA GLY A 161 -14.25 5.53 -24.74
C GLY A 161 -14.08 7.04 -25.01
N GLU A 162 -13.61 7.78 -24.00
CA GLU A 162 -13.49 9.24 -23.94
C GLU A 162 -12.07 9.65 -23.51
N GLY A 163 -11.64 10.86 -23.88
CA GLY A 163 -10.41 11.50 -23.42
C GLY A 163 -10.64 12.38 -22.20
N TYR A 164 -9.72 12.36 -21.23
CA TYR A 164 -9.73 13.21 -20.04
C TYR A 164 -8.66 14.30 -20.15
N ALA A 165 -8.99 15.49 -19.63
CA ALA A 165 -8.07 16.63 -19.63
C ALA A 165 -6.84 16.46 -18.70
N SER A 166 -6.85 15.48 -17.79
CA SER A 166 -5.75 15.25 -16.85
C SER A 166 -5.62 13.79 -16.42
N ARG A 167 -4.41 13.39 -16.05
CA ARG A 167 -4.10 12.05 -15.51
C ARG A 167 -4.94 11.73 -14.28
N SER A 168 -5.12 12.72 -13.41
CA SER A 168 -5.89 12.57 -12.17
C SER A 168 -7.36 12.28 -12.45
N ASN A 169 -7.95 12.92 -13.46
CA ASN A 169 -9.32 12.65 -13.89
C ASN A 169 -9.46 11.23 -14.46
N ALA A 170 -8.51 10.79 -15.29
CA ALA A 170 -8.49 9.42 -15.80
C ALA A 170 -8.32 8.37 -14.69
N ARG A 171 -7.46 8.63 -13.68
CA ARG A 171 -7.33 7.77 -12.48
C ARG A 171 -8.62 7.72 -11.65
N ARG A 172 -9.28 8.86 -11.45
CA ARG A 172 -10.57 8.92 -10.72
C ARG A 172 -11.64 8.13 -11.45
N ALA A 173 -11.70 8.21 -12.79
CA ALA A 173 -12.61 7.40 -13.59
C ALA A 173 -12.35 5.89 -13.44
N VAL A 174 -11.09 5.45 -13.41
CA VAL A 174 -10.73 4.05 -13.13
C VAL A 174 -11.19 3.61 -11.74
N ARG A 175 -11.00 4.45 -10.71
CA ARG A 175 -11.47 4.14 -9.34
C ARG A 175 -12.98 3.98 -9.30
N ASN A 176 -13.72 4.93 -9.87
CA ASN A 176 -15.19 4.84 -9.96
C ASN A 176 -15.63 3.59 -10.72
N MET A 177 -14.95 3.23 -11.80
CA MET A 177 -15.30 2.02 -12.55
C MET A 177 -15.05 0.74 -11.74
N ARG A 178 -13.96 0.68 -10.96
CA ARG A 178 -13.69 -0.46 -10.06
C ARG A 178 -14.78 -0.64 -8.99
N GLU A 179 -15.40 0.46 -8.56
CA GLU A 179 -16.47 0.45 -7.57
C GLU A 179 -17.83 0.05 -8.20
N ILE A 180 -18.12 0.55 -9.40
CA ILE A 180 -19.40 0.32 -10.07
C ILE A 180 -19.48 -1.10 -10.66
N VAL A 181 -18.41 -1.59 -11.30
CA VAL A 181 -18.41 -2.85 -12.07
C VAL A 181 -18.86 -4.08 -11.27
N PRO A 182 -18.44 -4.30 -10.01
CA PRO A 182 -18.92 -5.43 -9.20
C PRO A 182 -20.44 -5.44 -8.99
N SER A 183 -21.07 -4.26 -9.00
CA SER A 183 -22.52 -4.10 -8.81
C SER A 183 -23.32 -3.92 -10.11
N ALA A 184 -22.63 -3.79 -11.24
CA ALA A 184 -23.25 -3.54 -12.54
C ALA A 184 -24.05 -4.76 -13.01
N ARG A 185 -25.26 -4.51 -13.53
CA ARG A 185 -26.11 -5.57 -14.10
C ARG A 185 -25.86 -5.66 -15.60
N LEU A 186 -25.84 -6.89 -16.09
CA LEU A 186 -25.78 -7.16 -17.53
C LEU A 186 -27.17 -6.97 -18.13
N GLU A 187 -27.28 -6.11 -19.14
CA GLU A 187 -28.49 -5.85 -19.90
C GLU A 187 -28.20 -6.00 -21.40
N ASP A 188 -29.08 -6.71 -22.11
CA ASP A 188 -29.01 -6.82 -23.56
C ASP A 188 -29.62 -5.56 -24.20
N ALA A 189 -28.78 -4.70 -24.78
CA ALA A 189 -29.25 -3.59 -25.60
C ALA A 189 -29.41 -4.05 -27.05
N GLN A 190 -30.64 -4.04 -27.58
CA GLN A 190 -30.86 -4.21 -29.01
C GLN A 190 -30.61 -2.89 -29.73
N SER A 191 -29.78 -2.93 -30.77
CA SER A 191 -29.65 -1.82 -31.72
C SER A 191 -30.87 -1.84 -32.66
N GLU A 192 -31.64 -0.76 -32.69
CA GLU A 192 -32.71 -0.53 -33.68
C GLU A 192 -32.16 -0.22 -35.07
#